data_AF-A0A5S4UW42-F1
#
_entry.id   AF-A0A5S4UW42-F1
#
_cell.length_a   1.000
_cell.length_b   1.000
_cell.length_c   1.000
_cell.angle_alpha   90.00
_cell.angle_beta   90.00
_cell.angle_gamma   90.00
#
_symmetry.space_group_name_H-M   'P 1'
#
loop_
_entity.id
_entity.type
_entity.pdbx_description
1 polymer ?
#
loop_
_entity_poly.entity_id
_entity_poly.type
_entity_poly.pdbx_seq_one_letter_code
_entity_poly.pdbx_strand_id
1 'polypeptide(L)' 'MKSIVWFAIGVAAGFVAAHQLNQTKQGQEFFSSIDAKARAFGKAIAEGYHERDAELRAQDERPAVG' A
#
# COMPACT_ATOMS: atom_id res chain seq x y z
N MET A 1 -1.22 18.12 22.85
CA MET A 1 -0.43 16.88 23.05
C MET A 1 -1.25 15.65 23.45
N LYS A 2 -2.43 15.78 24.09
CA LYS A 2 -3.25 14.62 24.53
C LYS A 2 -3.74 13.73 23.39
N SER A 3 -4.04 14.28 22.21
CA SER A 3 -4.47 13.52 21.03
C SER A 3 -3.37 12.61 20.47
N ILE A 4 -2.11 13.07 20.52
CA ILE A 4 -0.95 12.26 20.13
C ILE A 4 -0.73 11.11 21.09
N VAL A 5 -0.93 11.34 22.39
CA VAL A 5 -0.82 10.28 23.41
C VAL A 5 -1.93 9.23 23.19
N TRP A 6 -3.16 9.66 22.96
CA TRP A 6 -4.26 8.74 22.63
C TRP A 6 -4.04 7.97 21.34
N PHE A 7 -3.50 8.63 20.32
CA PHE A 7 -3.13 7.98 19.07
C PHE A 7 -2.05 6.91 19.29
N ALA A 8 -0.98 7.24 20.02
CA ALA A 8 0.09 6.30 20.33
C ALA A 8 -0.42 5.09 21.12
N ILE A 9 -1.33 5.31 22.08
CA ILE A 9 -1.99 4.22 22.81
C ILE A 9 -2.79 3.32 21.87
N GLY A 10 -3.56 3.90 20.94
CA GLY A 10 -4.32 3.13 19.95
C GLY A 10 -3.42 2.29 19.05
N VAL A 11 -2.32 2.87 18.56
CA VAL A 11 -1.33 2.15 17.74
C VAL A 11 -0.69 1.00 18.53
N ALA A 12 -0.26 1.25 19.77
CA ALA A 12 0.34 0.23 20.62
C ALA A 12 -0.64 -0.91 20.91
N ALA A 13 -1.90 -0.59 21.24
CA ALA A 13 -2.94 -1.59 21.47
C ALA A 13 -3.22 -2.44 20.21
N GLY A 14 -3.32 -1.80 19.05
CA GLY A 14 -3.50 -2.49 17.77
C GLY A 14 -2.33 -3.42 17.44
N PHE A 15 -1.09 -2.98 17.70
CA PHE A 15 0.10 -3.79 17.47
C PHE A 15 0.10 -5.06 18.34
N VAL A 16 -0.23 -4.94 19.62
CA VAL A 16 -0.31 -6.10 20.53
C VAL A 16 -1.37 -7.08 20.05
N ALA A 17 -2.56 -6.60 19.65
CA ALA A 17 -3.61 -7.45 19.10
C ALA A 17 -3.15 -8.17 17.81
N ALA A 18 -2.53 -7.46 16.87
CA ALA A 18 -2.01 -8.04 15.64
C ALA A 18 -0.92 -9.10 15.93
N HIS A 19 -0.03 -8.82 16.88
CA HIS A 19 1.00 -9.76 17.31
C HIS A 19 0.40 -11.07 17.84
N GLN A 20 -0.63 -10.97 18.68
CA GLN A 20 -1.31 -12.16 19.20
C GLN A 20 -1.99 -12.96 18.10
N LEU A 21 -2.67 -12.31 17.15
CA LEU A 21 -3.27 -12.99 16.01
C LEU A 21 -2.20 -13.70 15.17
N ASN A 22 -1.06 -13.07 14.90
CA ASN A 22 0.04 -13.63 14.11
C ASN A 22 0.73 -14.83 14.77
N GLN A 23 0.59 -15.05 16.07
CA GLN A 23 1.09 -16.27 16.71
C GLN A 23 0.26 -17.52 16.36
N THR A 24 -0.95 -17.34 15.82
CA THR A 24 -1.82 -18.43 15.37
C THR A 24 -1.61 -18.74 13.89
N LYS A 25 -1.84 -20.00 13.49
CA LYS A 25 -1.80 -20.39 12.07
C LYS A 25 -2.80 -19.59 11.21
N GLN A 26 -4.02 -19.44 11.70
CA GLN A 26 -5.08 -18.69 11.01
C GLN A 26 -4.71 -17.21 10.83
N GLY A 27 -4.09 -16.59 11.83
CA GLY A 27 -3.64 -15.21 11.71
C GLY A 27 -2.51 -15.04 10.71
N GLN A 28 -1.56 -15.98 10.66
CA GLN A 28 -0.49 -15.96 9.64
C GLN A 28 -1.06 -16.06 8.23
N GLU A 29 -2.02 -16.96 8.00
CA GLU A 29 -2.72 -17.08 6.72
C GLU A 29 -3.48 -15.80 6.36
N PHE A 30 -4.17 -15.20 7.33
CA PHE A 30 -4.85 -13.92 7.15
C PHE A 30 -3.88 -12.81 6.73
N PHE A 31 -2.79 -12.61 7.47
CA PHE A 31 -1.80 -11.57 7.16
C PHE A 31 -1.08 -11.84 5.84
N SER A 32 -0.79 -13.09 5.50
CA SER A 32 -0.25 -13.48 4.20
C SER A 32 -1.18 -13.07 3.05
N SER A 33 -2.50 -13.27 3.21
CA SER A 33 -3.49 -12.85 2.22
C SER A 33 -3.57 -11.33 2.07
N ILE A 34 -3.45 -10.59 3.18
CA ILE A 34 -3.44 -9.11 3.19
C ILE A 34 -2.19 -8.60 2.46
N ASP A 35 -1.04 -9.17 2.77
CA ASP A 35 0.25 -8.81 2.19
C ASP A 35 0.28 -9.07 0.67
N ALA A 36 -0.26 -10.21 0.23
CA ALA A 36 -0.43 -10.51 -1.20
C ALA A 36 -1.30 -9.47 -1.93
N LYS A 37 -2.43 -9.07 -1.32
CA LYS A 37 -3.32 -8.05 -1.88
C LYS A 37 -2.66 -6.68 -1.93
N ALA A 38 -1.93 -6.31 -0.88
CA ALA A 38 -1.20 -5.03 -0.83
C ALA A 38 -0.14 -4.95 -1.94
N ARG A 39 0.62 -6.03 -2.18
CA ARG A 39 1.58 -6.09 -3.29
C ARG A 39 0.90 -5.99 -4.65
N ALA A 40 -0.20 -6.72 -4.85
CA ALA A 40 -0.94 -6.68 -6.11
C ALA A 40 -1.48 -5.26 -6.39
N PHE A 41 -2.02 -4.61 -5.36
CA PHE A 41 -2.49 -3.23 -5.45
C PHE A 41 -1.35 -2.25 -5.76
N GLY A 42 -0.23 -2.34 -5.05
CA GLY A 42 0.94 -1.48 -5.30
C GLY A 42 1.50 -1.66 -6.71
N LYS A 43 1.55 -2.90 -7.20
CA LYS A 43 1.94 -3.21 -8.57
C LYS A 43 0.99 -2.58 -9.59
N ALA A 44 -0.32 -2.73 -9.42
CA ALA A 44 -1.31 -2.14 -10.32
C ALA A 44 -1.23 -0.61 -10.36
N ILE A 45 -0.97 0.03 -9.22
CA ILE A 45 -0.72 1.48 -9.16
C ILE A 45 0.55 1.82 -9.94
N ALA A 46 1.67 1.15 -9.67
CA ALA A 46 2.95 1.44 -10.33
C ALA A 46 2.85 1.27 -11.86
N GLU A 47 2.17 0.21 -12.32
CA GLU A 47 1.90 -0.02 -13.74
C GLU A 47 1.07 1.10 -14.35
N GLY A 48 0.00 1.54 -13.69
CA GLY A 48 -0.81 2.67 -14.17
C GLY A 48 -0.05 3.99 -14.25
N TYR A 49 0.85 4.27 -13.29
CA TYR A 49 1.74 5.44 -13.36
C TYR A 49 2.75 5.33 -14.50
N HIS A 50 3.35 4.15 -14.72
CA HIS A 50 4.27 3.94 -15.84
C HIS A 50 3.60 4.02 -17.21
N GLU A 51 2.40 3.48 -17.35
CA GLU A 51 1.60 3.60 -18.56
C GLU A 51 1.30 5.08 -18.84
N ARG A 52 0.95 5.84 -17.79
CA ARG A 52 0.74 7.28 -17.91
C ARG A 52 2.01 8.04 -18.28
N ASP A 53 3.15 7.73 -17.66
CA ASP A 53 4.43 8.37 -18.00
C ASP A 53 4.88 8.04 -19.43
N ALA A 54 4.60 6.82 -19.91
CA ALA A 54 4.87 6.40 -21.28
C ALA A 54 3.97 7.14 -22.28
N GLU A 55 2.68 7.31 -21.96
CA GLU A 55 1.77 8.14 -22.75
C GLU A 55 2.22 9.60 -22.81
N LEU A 56 2.63 10.18 -21.67
CA LEU A 56 3.08 11.57 -21.62
C LEU A 56 4.36 11.79 -22.42
N ARG A 57 5.36 10.89 -22.31
CA ARG A 57 6.58 10.95 -23.12
C ARG A 57 6.28 10.76 -24.62
N ALA A 58 5.43 9.81 -24.97
CA ALA A 58 5.01 9.59 -26.35
C ALA A 58 4.24 10.80 -26.92
N GLN A 59 3.52 11.58 -26.10
CA GLN A 59 2.87 12.82 -26.52
C GLN A 59 3.85 13.97 -26.73
N ASP A 60 4.88 14.09 -25.89
CA ASP A 60 5.95 15.09 -26.00
C ASP A 60 6.83 14.87 -27.25
N GLU A 61 7.01 13.61 -27.66
CA GLU A 61 7.80 13.23 -28.83
C GLU A 61 7.01 13.30 -30.16
N ARG A 62 5.70 13.63 -30.13
CA ARG A 62 4.96 13.92 -31.36
C ARG A 62 5.37 15.31 -31.88
N PRO A 63 5.93 15.42 -33.11
CA PRO A 63 6.30 16.72 -33.64
C PRO A 63 5.04 17.57 -33.79
N ALA A 64 5.08 18.80 -33.27
CA ALA A 64 4.03 19.78 -33.44
C ALA A 64 3.93 20.13 -34.93
N VAL A 65 3.00 19.49 -35.63
CA VAL A 65 2.64 19.89 -37.00
C VAL A 65 1.77 21.14 -36.84
N GLY A 66 2.37 22.30 -37.07
CA GLY A 66 1.69 23.57 -37.31
C GLY A 66 1.18 23.67 -38.74
#